data_AF-A0AAD8MKU3-F1
#
_entry.id   AF-A0AAD8MKU3-F1
#
_cell.length_a   1.000
_cell.length_b   1.000
_cell.length_c   1.000
_cell.angle_alpha   90.00
_cell.angle_beta   90.00
_cell.angle_gamma   90.00
#
_symmetry.space_group_name_H-M   'P 1'
#
loop_
_entity.id
_entity.type
_entity.pdbx_description
1 polymer ?
#
loop_
_entity_poly.entity_id
_entity_poly.type
_entity_poly.pdbx_seq_one_letter_code
_entity_poly.pdbx_strand_id
1 'polypeptide(L)'
;MAGDVINTVNVRLNAGATSFLLEHSGSAVVMVDQEFFKMAEEERGAVEYEKFLETSDPGFPWKPPQDEWKTIALGYTSGTSICLRQVTAEGVYSAIVNNWVTHFCAAPVVLNTLVNAPQKEKVVPLPRLVHVMTDGAAPPSSVLHAMAQHGFRVTHTYGLSETFGPSTVNALKPEWDKLPRRTS
;
A
#
# COMPACT_ATOMS: atom_id res chain seq x y z
N MET A 1 -10.14 18.11 4.47
CA MET A 1 -8.78 17.85 3.96
C MET A 1 -8.03 19.17 3.94
N ALA A 2 -6.89 19.32 4.64
CA ALA A 2 -6.24 20.62 4.82
C ALA A 2 -5.61 21.24 3.55
N GLY A 3 -5.52 20.48 2.45
CA GLY A 3 -4.84 20.92 1.22
C GLY A 3 -3.32 20.74 1.27
N ASP A 4 -2.81 20.15 2.35
CA ASP A 4 -1.39 19.86 2.56
C ASP A 4 -0.96 18.52 1.93
N VAL A 5 0.36 18.37 1.77
CA VAL A 5 0.99 17.14 1.29
C VAL A 5 1.41 16.28 2.47
N ILE A 6 1.01 15.01 2.46
CA ILE A 6 1.41 14.04 3.47
C ILE A 6 2.76 13.43 3.07
N ASN A 7 3.75 13.59 3.94
CA ASN A 7 5.04 12.90 3.84
C ASN A 7 5.09 11.75 4.87
N THR A 8 5.08 10.50 4.41
CA THR A 8 5.12 9.33 5.29
C THR A 8 6.57 8.93 5.61
N VAL A 9 6.96 9.02 6.88
CA VAL A 9 8.30 8.60 7.35
C VAL A 9 8.21 7.25 8.04
N ASN A 10 9.12 6.33 7.68
CA ASN A 10 9.14 5.00 8.27
C ASN A 10 9.77 5.03 9.67
N VAL A 11 8.98 4.70 10.69
CA VAL A 11 9.39 4.68 12.11
C VAL A 11 10.47 3.63 12.44
N ARG A 12 10.75 2.68 11.53
CA ARG A 12 11.81 1.67 11.71
C ARG A 12 13.20 2.18 11.31
N LEU A 13 13.30 3.39 10.77
CA LEU A 13 14.58 4.04 10.48
C LEU A 13 15.30 4.43 11.79
N ASN A 14 16.62 4.54 11.73
CA ASN A 14 17.39 5.06 12.86
C ASN A 14 17.11 6.56 13.08
N ALA A 15 17.36 7.05 14.29
CA ALA A 15 17.06 8.42 14.68
C ALA A 15 17.72 9.48 13.78
N GLY A 16 18.97 9.27 13.33
CA GLY A 16 19.66 10.20 12.45
C GLY A 16 19.00 10.35 11.09
N ALA A 17 18.61 9.23 10.48
CA ALA A 17 17.88 9.23 9.21
C ALA A 17 16.50 9.89 9.34
N THR A 18 15.78 9.60 10.44
CA THR A 18 14.48 10.23 10.72
C THR A 18 14.63 11.74 10.92
N SER A 19 15.61 12.21 11.69
CA SER A 19 15.85 13.64 11.91
C SER A 19 16.17 14.36 10.60
N PHE A 20 17.06 13.78 9.79
CA PHE A 20 17.41 14.33 8.48
C PHE A 20 16.18 14.47 7.57
N LEU A 21 15.31 13.44 7.51
CA LEU A 21 14.10 13.49 6.69
C LEU A 21 13.12 14.57 7.18
N LEU A 22 12.93 14.70 8.50
CA LEU A 22 12.06 15.71 9.07
C LEU A 22 12.58 17.13 8.79
N GLU A 23 13.88 17.37 9.00
CA GLU A 23 14.53 18.66 8.73
C GLU A 23 14.50 19.02 7.24
N HIS A 24 14.87 18.08 6.38
CA HIS A 24 14.94 18.32 4.93
C HIS A 24 13.56 18.49 4.29
N SER A 25 12.53 17.83 4.83
CA SER A 25 11.17 17.97 4.31
C SER A 25 10.53 19.34 4.57
N GLY A 26 11.04 20.11 5.55
CA GLY A 26 10.42 21.38 5.96
C GLY A 26 8.98 21.22 6.46
N SER A 27 8.62 20.04 6.98
CA SER A 27 7.24 19.73 7.39
C SER A 27 6.73 20.71 8.45
N ALA A 28 5.55 21.29 8.21
CA ALA A 28 4.92 22.24 9.13
C ALA A 28 4.27 21.56 10.35
N VAL A 29 3.86 20.31 10.21
CA VAL A 29 3.23 19.49 11.25
C VAL A 29 3.79 18.08 11.17
N VAL A 30 4.03 17.45 12.31
CA VAL A 30 4.42 16.04 12.42
C VAL A 30 3.36 15.31 13.23
N MET A 31 2.80 14.23 12.68
CA MET A 31 1.88 13.35 13.37
C MET A 31 2.60 12.06 13.75
N VAL A 32 2.48 11.64 15.00
CA VAL A 32 3.12 10.43 15.52
C VAL A 32 2.10 9.58 16.26
N ASP A 33 2.33 8.27 16.31
CA ASP A 33 1.55 7.38 17.16
C ASP A 33 1.76 7.74 18.65
N GLN A 34 0.76 7.45 19.49
CA GLN A 34 0.77 7.78 20.93
C GLN A 34 2.01 7.24 21.65
N GLU A 35 2.55 6.09 21.23
CA GLU A 35 3.77 5.52 21.80
C GLU A 35 5.01 6.41 21.63
N PHE A 36 5.04 7.28 20.62
CA PHE A 36 6.12 8.23 20.35
C PHE A 36 5.80 9.65 20.87
N PHE A 37 4.62 9.87 21.46
CA PHE A 37 4.17 11.20 21.88
C PHE A 37 5.17 11.85 22.83
N LYS A 38 5.60 11.14 23.88
CA LYS A 38 6.51 11.69 24.89
C LYS A 38 7.84 12.17 24.29
N MET A 39 8.41 11.37 23.38
CA MET A 39 9.64 11.75 22.67
C MET A 39 9.41 12.99 21.81
N ALA A 40 8.30 13.04 21.08
CA ALA A 40 7.96 14.18 20.22
C ALA A 40 7.63 15.46 21.03
N GLU A 41 7.03 15.31 22.20
CA GLU A 41 6.76 16.38 23.16
C GLU A 41 8.06 16.97 23.70
N GLU A 42 8.98 16.13 24.17
CA GLU A 42 10.28 16.55 24.72
C GLU A 42 11.18 17.23 23.69
N GLU A 43 11.24 16.70 22.46
CA GLU A 43 12.16 17.19 21.43
C GLU A 43 11.58 18.31 20.56
N ARG A 44 10.26 18.33 20.35
CA ARG A 44 9.60 19.23 19.39
C ARG A 44 8.32 19.90 19.89
N GLY A 45 7.96 19.74 21.16
CA GLY A 45 6.77 20.37 21.74
C GLY A 45 5.46 19.86 21.13
N ALA A 46 5.41 18.57 20.76
CA ALA A 46 4.18 17.95 20.27
C ALA A 46 3.01 18.16 21.24
N VAL A 47 1.82 18.37 20.69
CA VAL A 47 0.56 18.53 21.43
C VAL A 47 -0.41 17.43 21.05
N GLU A 48 -1.27 17.05 21.99
CA GLU A 48 -2.34 16.09 21.75
C GLU A 48 -3.29 16.57 20.64
N TYR A 49 -3.78 15.64 19.83
CA TYR A 49 -4.60 15.97 18.65
C TYR A 49 -5.85 16.78 19.01
N GLU A 50 -6.55 16.42 20.08
CA GLU A 50 -7.75 17.16 20.53
C GLU A 50 -7.41 18.59 20.95
N LYS A 51 -6.29 18.80 21.66
CA LYS A 51 -5.82 20.15 22.03
C LYS A 51 -5.42 20.96 20.79
N PHE A 52 -4.84 20.31 19.79
CA PHE A 52 -4.57 20.95 18.51
C PHE A 52 -5.86 21.40 17.83
N LEU A 53 -6.91 20.56 17.82
CA LEU A 53 -8.22 20.94 17.28
C LEU A 53 -8.86 22.12 18.01
N GLU A 54 -8.67 22.26 19.32
CA GLU A 54 -9.14 23.42 20.09
C GLU A 54 -8.53 24.75 19.60
N THR A 55 -7.34 24.71 18.99
CA THR A 55 -6.70 25.90 18.39
C THR A 55 -7.21 26.23 16.99
N SER A 56 -8.08 25.38 16.42
CA SER A 56 -8.62 25.59 15.08
C SER A 56 -9.61 26.76 15.04
N ASP A 57 -9.70 27.42 13.88
CA ASP A 57 -10.71 28.43 13.59
C ASP A 57 -11.91 27.76 12.89
N PRO A 58 -13.09 27.64 13.54
CA PRO A 58 -14.28 27.07 12.92
C PRO A 58 -14.80 27.88 11.73
N GLY A 59 -14.43 29.16 11.65
CA GLY A 59 -14.75 30.08 10.56
C GLY A 59 -13.72 30.05 9.42
N PHE A 60 -12.69 29.21 9.50
CA PHE A 60 -11.65 29.14 8.48
C PHE A 60 -12.28 28.85 7.11
N PRO A 61 -12.08 29.74 6.11
CA PRO A 61 -12.70 29.59 4.80
C PRO A 61 -11.96 28.51 4.01
N TRP A 62 -12.24 27.24 4.33
CA TRP A 62 -11.65 26.09 3.68
C TRP A 62 -11.86 26.17 2.17
N LYS A 63 -10.74 26.13 1.42
CA LYS A 63 -10.77 26.13 -0.04
C LYS A 63 -10.52 24.73 -0.54
N PRO A 64 -11.44 24.13 -1.31
CA PRO A 64 -11.15 22.85 -1.93
C PRO A 64 -9.97 23.00 -2.90
N PRO A 65 -9.19 21.93 -3.09
CA PRO A 65 -8.19 21.89 -4.15
C PRO A 65 -8.87 22.22 -5.49
N GLN A 66 -8.20 23.06 -6.29
CA GLN A 66 -8.75 23.57 -7.55
C GLN A 66 -8.75 22.53 -8.66
N ASP A 67 -7.92 21.50 -8.53
CA ASP A 67 -7.72 20.43 -9.50
C ASP A 67 -7.15 19.18 -8.80
N GLU A 68 -7.16 18.06 -9.52
CA GLU A 68 -6.64 16.77 -9.04
C GLU A 68 -5.11 16.75 -8.91
N TRP A 69 -4.38 17.71 -9.51
CA TRP A 69 -2.93 17.82 -9.41
C TRP A 69 -2.47 18.38 -8.06
N LYS A 70 -3.37 19.00 -7.30
CA LYS A 70 -3.09 19.54 -5.96
C LYS A 70 -3.33 18.54 -4.82
N THR A 71 -3.89 17.36 -5.11
CA THR A 71 -4.24 16.37 -4.08
C THR A 71 -3.49 15.07 -4.32
N ILE A 72 -2.50 14.74 -3.48
CA ILE A 72 -1.59 13.60 -3.74
C ILE A 72 -2.06 12.29 -3.06
N ALA A 73 -2.98 12.36 -2.10
CA ALA A 73 -3.55 11.13 -1.52
C ALA A 73 -5.02 11.31 -1.12
N LEU A 74 -5.91 10.75 -1.91
CA LEU A 74 -7.28 10.47 -1.51
C LEU A 74 -7.61 9.02 -1.87
N GLY A 75 -7.51 8.13 -0.88
CA GLY A 75 -8.04 6.76 -0.97
C GLY A 75 -9.57 6.73 -0.83
N TYR A 76 -10.29 7.66 -1.46
CA TYR A 76 -11.75 7.70 -1.39
C TYR A 76 -12.33 6.80 -2.47
N THR A 77 -12.39 5.52 -2.16
CA THR A 77 -13.41 4.63 -2.70
C THR A 77 -14.11 3.97 -1.52
N SER A 78 -15.35 3.55 -1.67
CA SER A 78 -16.15 2.84 -0.66
C SER A 78 -15.62 1.43 -0.36
N GLY A 79 -14.29 1.26 -0.32
CA GLY A 79 -13.59 0.02 -0.06
C GLY A 79 -12.93 0.02 1.31
N THR A 80 -12.66 -1.17 1.84
CA THR A 80 -12.00 -1.37 3.13
C THR A 80 -10.53 -1.71 2.89
N SER A 81 -9.62 -0.89 3.41
CA SER A 81 -8.18 -1.20 3.42
C SER A 81 -7.84 -2.11 4.60
N ILE A 82 -7.26 -3.27 4.30
CA ILE A 82 -6.78 -4.23 5.31
C ILE A 82 -5.26 -4.13 5.38
N CYS A 83 -4.74 -3.61 6.50
CA CYS A 83 -3.31 -3.41 6.70
C CYS A 83 -2.72 -4.55 7.51
N LEU A 84 -1.71 -5.23 6.96
CA LEU A 84 -0.93 -6.23 7.68
C LEU A 84 0.34 -5.58 8.25
N ARG A 85 0.63 -5.80 9.54
CA ARG A 85 1.88 -5.29 10.16
C ARG A 85 3.13 -5.92 9.55
N GLN A 86 3.00 -7.16 9.11
CA GLN A 86 4.06 -7.96 8.49
C GLN A 86 3.45 -8.77 7.34
N VAL A 87 4.21 -8.92 6.26
CA VAL A 87 3.79 -9.70 5.10
C VAL A 87 4.18 -11.17 5.34
N THR A 88 3.20 -11.99 5.71
CA THR A 88 3.36 -13.45 5.84
C THR A 88 2.33 -14.17 4.97
N ALA A 89 2.62 -15.39 4.53
CA ALA A 89 1.69 -16.15 3.69
C ALA A 89 0.37 -16.41 4.42
N GLU A 90 0.45 -16.92 5.65
CA GLU A 90 -0.71 -17.14 6.53
C GLU A 90 -1.53 -15.86 6.72
N GLY A 91 -0.87 -14.72 6.97
CA GLY A 91 -1.54 -13.43 7.18
C GLY A 91 -2.29 -12.96 5.93
N VAL A 92 -1.68 -13.11 4.75
CA VAL A 92 -2.32 -12.76 3.47
C VAL A 92 -3.51 -13.67 3.18
N TYR A 93 -3.35 -15.00 3.25
CA TYR A 93 -4.45 -15.92 2.98
C TYR A 93 -5.59 -15.76 4.00
N SER A 94 -5.28 -15.60 5.28
CA SER A 94 -6.29 -15.36 6.32
C SER A 94 -7.02 -14.04 6.11
N ALA A 95 -6.30 -12.97 5.73
CA ALA A 95 -6.92 -11.69 5.43
C ALA A 95 -7.89 -11.80 4.24
N ILE A 96 -7.51 -12.54 3.20
CA ILE A 96 -8.37 -12.78 2.03
C ILE A 96 -9.69 -13.45 2.44
N VAL A 97 -9.62 -14.51 3.24
CA VAL A 97 -10.80 -15.29 3.63
C VAL A 97 -11.66 -14.53 4.63
N ASN A 98 -11.05 -13.99 5.68
CA ASN A 98 -11.80 -13.41 6.80
C ASN A 98 -12.34 -12.01 6.48
N ASN A 99 -11.64 -11.22 5.65
CA ASN A 99 -12.02 -9.85 5.32
C ASN A 99 -12.49 -9.69 3.87
N TRP A 100 -12.68 -10.79 3.14
CA TRP A 100 -13.23 -10.77 1.78
C TRP A 100 -12.42 -9.92 0.80
N VAL A 101 -11.08 -9.92 0.94
CA VAL A 101 -10.18 -9.14 0.09
C VAL A 101 -10.37 -9.52 -1.38
N THR A 102 -10.55 -8.51 -2.23
CA THR A 102 -10.75 -8.68 -3.67
C THR A 102 -9.52 -8.25 -4.48
N HIS A 103 -8.75 -7.30 -3.94
CA HIS A 103 -7.59 -6.70 -4.59
C HIS A 103 -6.46 -6.51 -3.59
N PHE A 104 -5.22 -6.73 -4.02
CA PHE A 104 -4.04 -6.23 -3.31
C PHE A 104 -2.91 -5.93 -4.28
N CYS A 105 -1.92 -5.17 -3.82
CA CYS A 105 -0.68 -4.90 -4.53
C CYS A 105 0.47 -5.58 -3.80
N ALA A 106 1.37 -6.22 -4.54
CA ALA A 106 2.50 -6.92 -3.96
C ALA A 106 3.69 -7.00 -4.93
N ALA A 107 4.90 -6.85 -4.38
CA ALA A 107 6.12 -7.08 -5.14
C ALA A 107 6.24 -8.57 -5.57
N PRO A 108 6.94 -8.87 -6.67
CA PRO A 108 7.10 -10.25 -7.16
C PRO A 108 7.64 -11.23 -6.11
N VAL A 109 8.51 -10.76 -5.20
CA VAL A 109 9.04 -11.58 -4.10
C VAL A 109 7.94 -12.09 -3.17
N VAL A 110 6.92 -11.27 -2.89
CA VAL A 110 5.78 -11.66 -2.05
C VAL A 110 4.94 -12.71 -2.77
N LEU A 111 4.73 -12.58 -4.08
CA LEU A 111 4.01 -13.60 -4.86
C LEU A 111 4.75 -14.94 -4.81
N ASN A 112 6.08 -14.91 -4.93
CA ASN A 112 6.91 -16.09 -4.80
C ASN A 112 6.81 -16.72 -3.41
N THR A 113 6.75 -15.92 -2.35
CA THR A 113 6.49 -16.40 -0.98
C THR A 113 5.12 -17.09 -0.87
N LEU A 114 4.06 -16.51 -1.45
CA LEU A 114 2.72 -17.09 -1.42
C LEU A 114 2.62 -18.41 -2.19
N VAL A 115 3.30 -18.50 -3.33
CA VAL A 115 3.36 -19.72 -4.16
C VAL A 115 4.10 -20.84 -3.44
N ASN A 116 5.22 -20.53 -2.78
CA ASN A 116 6.08 -21.54 -2.16
C ASN A 116 5.79 -21.80 -0.67
N ALA A 117 4.78 -21.12 -0.10
CA ALA A 117 4.41 -21.32 1.30
C ALA A 117 4.05 -22.80 1.62
N PRO A 118 4.29 -23.27 2.85
CA PRO A 118 3.83 -24.58 3.29
C PRO A 118 2.31 -24.76 3.11
N GLN A 119 1.85 -25.97 2.80
CA GLN A 119 0.43 -26.22 2.54
C GLN A 119 -0.48 -25.84 3.73
N LYS A 120 0.02 -25.96 4.96
CA LYS A 120 -0.70 -25.57 6.19
C LYS A 120 -0.99 -24.07 6.29
N GLU A 121 -0.21 -23.23 5.60
CA GLU A 121 -0.35 -21.76 5.61
C GLU A 121 -1.13 -21.25 4.40
N LYS A 122 -1.36 -22.12 3.41
CA LYS A 122 -2.10 -21.80 2.19
C LYS A 122 -3.58 -22.08 2.40
N VAL A 123 -4.42 -21.17 1.90
CA VAL A 123 -5.84 -21.45 1.71
C VAL A 123 -6.10 -21.52 0.22
N VAL A 124 -6.18 -22.74 -0.30
CA VAL A 124 -6.52 -23.04 -1.70
C VAL A 124 -7.52 -24.20 -1.76
N PRO A 125 -8.57 -24.14 -2.60
CA PRO A 125 -8.91 -23.02 -3.49
C PRO A 125 -9.37 -21.78 -2.71
N LEU A 126 -9.09 -20.60 -3.27
CA LEU A 126 -9.58 -19.35 -2.70
C LEU A 126 -11.11 -19.26 -2.84
N PRO A 127 -11.80 -18.54 -1.93
CA PRO A 127 -13.26 -18.38 -1.99
C PRO A 127 -13.73 -17.55 -3.20
N ARG A 128 -12.81 -16.86 -3.89
CA ARG A 128 -13.04 -16.05 -5.08
C ARG A 128 -11.75 -15.86 -5.87
N LEU A 129 -11.88 -15.35 -7.08
CA LEU A 129 -10.76 -14.78 -7.81
C LEU A 129 -10.29 -13.50 -7.11
N VAL A 130 -8.99 -13.44 -6.77
CA VAL A 130 -8.36 -12.25 -6.17
C VAL A 130 -7.45 -11.59 -7.19
N HIS A 131 -7.63 -10.29 -7.41
CA HIS A 131 -6.83 -9.52 -8.35
C HIS A 131 -5.56 -8.99 -7.66
N VAL A 132 -4.42 -9.17 -8.32
CA VAL A 132 -3.12 -8.79 -7.77
C VAL A 132 -2.40 -7.91 -8.76
N MET A 133 -2.03 -6.70 -8.35
CA MET A 133 -1.10 -5.86 -9.11
C MET A 133 0.33 -6.09 -8.61
N THR A 134 1.27 -6.25 -9.53
CA THR A 134 2.69 -6.45 -9.20
C THR A 134 3.57 -5.58 -10.08
N ASP A 135 4.63 -5.01 -9.50
CA ASP A 135 5.55 -4.05 -10.12
C ASP A 135 6.93 -4.11 -9.41
N GLY A 136 7.90 -3.32 -9.87
CA GLY A 136 9.22 -3.12 -9.29
C GLY A 136 10.28 -4.10 -9.79
N ALA A 137 9.89 -5.30 -10.20
CA ALA A 137 10.75 -6.27 -10.87
C ALA A 137 9.92 -7.16 -11.80
N ALA A 138 10.57 -7.79 -12.78
CA ALA A 138 9.90 -8.74 -13.66
C ALA A 138 9.56 -10.05 -12.88
N PRO A 139 8.28 -10.41 -12.71
CA PRO A 139 7.90 -11.66 -12.08
C PRO A 139 8.23 -12.86 -13.00
N PRO A 140 8.83 -13.95 -12.49
CA PRO A 140 9.06 -15.15 -13.29
C PRO A 140 7.74 -15.76 -13.79
N SER A 141 7.70 -16.25 -15.04
CA SER A 141 6.50 -16.87 -15.62
C SER A 141 5.97 -18.06 -14.81
N SER A 142 6.86 -18.80 -14.15
CA SER A 142 6.49 -19.91 -13.25
C SER A 142 5.68 -19.44 -12.04
N VAL A 143 6.04 -18.29 -11.46
CA VAL A 143 5.30 -17.67 -10.36
C VAL A 143 3.93 -17.21 -10.84
N LEU A 144 3.85 -16.54 -11.98
CA LEU A 144 2.57 -16.10 -12.57
C LEU A 144 1.64 -17.30 -12.84
N HIS A 145 2.19 -18.39 -13.37
CA HIS A 145 1.43 -19.61 -13.64
C HIS A 145 0.89 -20.24 -12.35
N ALA A 146 1.74 -20.38 -11.32
CA ALA A 146 1.34 -20.95 -10.03
C ALA A 146 0.31 -20.09 -9.30
N MET A 147 0.46 -18.75 -9.34
CA MET A 147 -0.52 -17.81 -8.79
C MET A 147 -1.89 -18.00 -9.45
N ALA A 148 -1.94 -18.18 -10.78
CA ALA A 148 -3.18 -18.48 -11.48
C ALA A 148 -3.83 -19.80 -11.03
N GLN A 149 -3.04 -20.85 -10.79
CA GLN A 149 -3.57 -22.12 -10.24
C GLN A 149 -4.12 -21.96 -8.82
N HIS A 150 -3.59 -21.02 -8.03
CA HIS A 150 -4.05 -20.74 -6.67
C HIS A 150 -5.27 -19.80 -6.60
N GLY A 151 -5.81 -19.36 -7.74
CA GLY A 151 -6.99 -18.50 -7.79
C GLY A 151 -6.70 -16.99 -7.79
N PHE A 152 -5.47 -16.59 -8.15
CA PHE A 152 -5.10 -15.19 -8.32
C PHE A 152 -5.08 -14.77 -9.79
N ARG A 153 -5.53 -13.55 -10.07
CA ARG A 153 -5.34 -12.89 -11.36
C ARG A 153 -4.28 -11.80 -11.24
N VAL A 154 -3.08 -12.07 -11.76
CA VAL A 154 -1.95 -11.15 -11.67
C VAL A 154 -1.92 -10.20 -12.86
N THR A 155 -1.83 -8.90 -12.58
CA THR A 155 -1.56 -7.83 -13.54
C THR A 155 -0.17 -7.29 -13.27
N HIS A 156 0.74 -7.43 -14.24
CA HIS A 156 2.07 -6.87 -14.16
C HIS A 156 2.07 -5.45 -14.70
N THR A 157 2.50 -4.51 -13.88
CA THR A 157 2.69 -3.10 -14.25
C THR A 157 4.16 -2.74 -14.17
N TYR A 158 4.49 -1.60 -14.78
CA TYR A 158 5.80 -0.96 -14.64
C TYR A 158 5.63 0.54 -14.43
N GLY A 159 6.35 1.09 -13.44
CA GLY A 159 6.41 2.52 -13.16
C GLY A 159 7.57 2.92 -12.26
N LEU A 160 7.90 4.22 -12.29
CA LEU A 160 8.87 4.85 -11.40
C LEU A 160 8.13 5.71 -10.37
N SER A 161 8.76 5.98 -9.23
CA SER A 161 8.22 6.94 -8.24
C SER A 161 7.97 8.32 -8.87
N GLU A 162 8.86 8.72 -9.78
CA GLU A 162 8.87 9.99 -10.50
C GLU A 162 7.74 10.12 -11.53
N THR A 163 7.08 9.01 -11.87
CA THR A 163 5.98 8.95 -12.84
C THR A 163 4.63 8.67 -12.19
N PHE A 164 4.49 9.00 -10.90
CA PHE A 164 3.26 8.81 -10.13
C PHE A 164 2.78 7.35 -10.04
N GLY A 165 3.72 6.39 -10.06
CA GLY A 165 3.44 4.96 -9.97
C GLY A 165 3.34 4.27 -11.35
N PRO A 166 2.61 3.14 -11.46
CA PRO A 166 2.59 2.31 -12.66
C PRO A 166 2.11 3.09 -13.89
N SER A 167 3.04 3.35 -14.81
CA SER A 167 2.82 4.14 -16.03
C SER A 167 2.52 3.27 -17.26
N THR A 168 2.87 1.99 -17.19
CA THR A 168 2.54 1.01 -18.21
C THR A 168 1.96 -0.24 -17.57
N VAL A 169 1.02 -0.87 -18.27
CA VAL A 169 0.36 -2.10 -17.84
C VAL A 169 0.54 -3.15 -18.93
N ASN A 170 0.90 -4.36 -18.53
CA ASN A 170 0.74 -5.52 -19.40
C ASN A 170 -0.75 -5.89 -19.40
N ALA A 171 -1.54 -5.19 -20.24
CA ALA A 171 -2.96 -5.42 -20.36
C ALA A 171 -3.20 -6.84 -20.88
N LEU A 172 -3.86 -7.66 -20.07
CA LEU A 172 -4.25 -9.01 -20.47
C LEU A 172 -5.24 -8.90 -21.64
N LYS A 173 -4.95 -9.59 -22.74
CA LYS A 173 -5.85 -9.60 -23.89
C LYS A 173 -6.83 -10.79 -23.78
N PRO A 174 -8.16 -10.60 -23.91
CA PRO A 174 -9.13 -11.68 -23.76
C PRO A 174 -8.90 -12.88 -24.68
N GLU A 175 -8.30 -12.66 -25.85
CA GLU A 175 -7.91 -13.72 -26.77
C GLU A 175 -6.83 -14.67 -26.22
N TRP A 176 -6.04 -14.24 -25.23
CA TRP A 176 -4.99 -15.08 -24.63
C TRP A 176 -5.55 -16.21 -23.77
N ASP A 177 -6.75 -16.06 -23.21
CA ASP A 177 -7.43 -17.14 -22.48
C ASP A 177 -7.78 -18.33 -23.39
N LYS A 178 -7.79 -18.12 -24.71
CA LYS A 178 -8.06 -19.15 -25.72
C LYS A 178 -6.78 -19.84 -26.22
N LEU A 179 -5.61 -19.32 -25.86
CA LEU A 179 -4.34 -19.91 -26.28
C LEU A 179 -4.05 -21.18 -25.45
N PRO A 180 -3.45 -22.23 -26.06
CA PRO A 180 -3.04 -23.41 -25.32
C PRO A 180 -2.07 -23.01 -24.20
N ARG A 181 -2.31 -23.51 -22.98
CA ARG A 181 -1.38 -23.30 -21.86
C ARG A 181 -0.05 -23.98 -22.22
N ARG A 182 1.00 -23.16 -22.41
CA ARG A 182 2.32 -23.67 -22.78
C ARG A 182 2.88 -24.48 -21.60
N THR A 183 2.98 -25.79 -21.77
CA THR A 183 3.69 -26.69 -20.87
C THR A 183 5.18 -26.45 -21.05
N SER A 184 5.82 -25.74 -20.11
CA SER A 184 7.27 -25.71 -19.96
C SER A 184 7.69 -26.56 -18.79
#